data_AF-H2Y5K2-F1
#
_entry.id   AF-H2Y5K2-F1
#
_cell.length_a   1.000
_cell.length_b   1.000
_cell.length_c   1.000
_cell.angle_alpha   90.00
_cell.angle_beta   90.00
_cell.angle_gamma   90.00
#
_symmetry.space_group_name_H-M   'P 1'
#
loop_
_entity.id
_entity.type
_entity.pdbx_description
1 polymer ?
#
loop_
_entity_poly.entity_id
_entity_poly.type
_entity_poly.pdbx_seq_one_letter_code
_entity_poly.pdbx_strand_id
1 'polypeptide(L)'
;QVAVTDKKCMTILPNNDKRRVTQKVVVGDKNGVLQCFGIKKRDVNSIFKLLPGPPISSIQLGGALGTPQDKIFVASGSDIRGYSRKGKKFLDFNSNLTEAVANLWISGSDLIVGGQYVFNHFSDCVDQGYYLASDKINDIMCFPVNRKEGDGLTTVLACNDHVLRNFNESVTAVQGGVVGSLGFEEVVVSTYSGWVTGLTTEHLQKKVSGNFHAGGTANAQDLVFDEETERKLETLRSEVELLQQQVENERTKHMQRTSKAVAANSNEMTHAPTFHVNDRFVLSPSDSSYKLSIEVQTAIDHIVLQSDVPIDLLDVESTSAVVSYTKNPPNPDGTPNADNFLLATYRCQANTTRLEVTVRSIEGQYGHLQAYIVPRLQPKTCVLRRYPIKPLSLHQRVHDIDESRAMSSLKLIGQFSLPEVHSWFVKCLPDLPDRTPTGDTATLHFRNIFLETQLVCTYRKGEAQVFSDNISTISILKDYLSREATLKKIALNIQYEVNDASMRGAIQLFHPKLDEQLMLAKKVQLLDALQELQTHEGNMEFLAPEYQQILEDGEDLKIKFKKQPARLERLYGMVTDLFIDKYKFKGINVKQKIPQLLETLDNYDQESLIEFFQQT
;
A
#
# COMPACT_ATOMS: atom_id res chain seq x y z
N GLN A 1 -18.41 18.44 0.75
CA GLN A 1 -17.13 17.82 1.17
C GLN A 1 -17.04 17.87 2.69
N VAL A 2 -16.46 16.84 3.31
CA VAL A 2 -16.14 16.76 4.75
C VAL A 2 -14.61 16.74 4.94
N ALA A 3 -14.09 16.75 6.17
CA ALA A 3 -12.65 16.58 6.38
C ALA A 3 -12.19 15.12 6.15
N VAL A 4 -10.90 14.85 6.28
CA VAL A 4 -10.31 13.52 6.03
C VAL A 4 -11.06 12.43 6.79
N THR A 5 -11.41 11.36 6.10
CA THR A 5 -12.16 10.22 6.66
C THR A 5 -11.27 8.99 6.78
N ASP A 6 -11.51 8.17 7.82
CA ASP A 6 -10.95 6.82 7.91
C ASP A 6 -11.90 5.78 7.27
N LYS A 7 -11.40 4.55 7.13
CA LYS A 7 -12.20 3.44 6.59
C LYS A 7 -13.46 3.24 7.44
N LYS A 8 -14.59 2.95 6.80
CA LYS A 8 -15.89 2.68 7.48
C LYS A 8 -16.42 3.86 8.33
N CYS A 9 -16.08 5.09 7.98
CA CYS A 9 -16.61 6.30 8.66
C CYS A 9 -17.78 6.97 7.92
N MET A 10 -18.48 6.24 7.03
CA MET A 10 -19.70 6.70 6.36
C MET A 10 -20.76 5.59 6.32
N THR A 11 -22.00 5.96 6.60
CA THR A 11 -23.16 5.07 6.54
C THR A 11 -24.42 5.82 6.10
N ILE A 12 -25.44 5.08 5.64
CA ILE A 12 -26.72 5.63 5.19
C ILE A 12 -27.82 5.16 6.13
N LEU A 13 -28.56 6.11 6.71
CA LEU A 13 -29.69 5.79 7.59
C LEU A 13 -30.84 5.15 6.79
N PRO A 14 -31.47 4.07 7.31
CA PRO A 14 -32.60 3.44 6.66
C PRO A 14 -33.83 4.37 6.68
N ASN A 15 -34.72 4.20 5.70
CA ASN A 15 -36.01 4.88 5.72
C ASN A 15 -36.92 4.23 6.78
N ASN A 16 -37.38 5.03 7.75
CA ASN A 16 -38.35 4.56 8.76
C ASN A 16 -39.77 5.03 8.45
N ASP A 17 -39.94 5.94 7.48
CA ASP A 17 -41.25 6.46 7.09
C ASP A 17 -41.84 5.64 5.94
N LYS A 18 -43.14 5.32 6.01
CA LYS A 18 -43.92 4.71 4.91
C LYS A 18 -44.00 5.57 3.65
N ARG A 19 -43.46 6.80 3.68
CA ARG A 19 -43.37 7.71 2.54
C ARG A 19 -42.02 7.51 1.87
N ARG A 20 -41.99 7.41 0.53
CA ARG A 20 -40.75 7.42 -0.26
C ARG A 20 -40.04 8.76 -0.05
N VAL A 21 -39.09 8.83 0.89
CA VAL A 21 -38.23 10.00 1.16
C VAL A 21 -36.78 9.64 0.84
N THR A 22 -35.93 10.61 0.50
CA THR A 22 -34.50 10.37 0.34
C THR A 22 -33.86 10.00 1.68
N GLN A 23 -32.92 9.07 1.64
CA GLN A 23 -32.15 8.65 2.80
C GLN A 23 -31.13 9.71 3.21
N LYS A 24 -30.60 9.55 4.42
CA LYS A 24 -29.71 10.52 5.05
C LYS A 24 -28.34 9.90 5.22
N VAL A 25 -27.31 10.66 4.92
CA VAL A 25 -25.92 10.24 5.00
C VAL A 25 -25.36 10.70 6.35
N VAL A 26 -24.61 9.81 7.00
CA VAL A 26 -23.89 10.08 8.25
C VAL A 26 -22.41 9.87 7.98
N VAL A 27 -21.58 10.85 8.33
CA VAL A 27 -20.13 10.80 8.12
C VAL A 27 -19.41 11.34 9.35
N GLY A 28 -18.31 10.68 9.73
CA GLY A 28 -17.36 11.14 10.74
C GLY A 28 -15.98 11.36 10.16
N ASP A 29 -15.26 12.35 10.67
CA ASP A 29 -13.93 12.71 10.19
C ASP A 29 -12.84 12.57 11.27
N LYS A 30 -11.57 12.73 10.86
CA LYS A 30 -10.40 12.69 11.73
C LYS A 30 -10.31 13.83 12.73
N ASN A 31 -11.11 14.89 12.56
CA ASN A 31 -11.22 15.98 13.53
C ASN A 31 -12.29 15.70 14.59
N GLY A 32 -12.86 14.48 14.58
CA GLY A 32 -13.88 14.05 15.54
C GLY A 32 -15.27 14.61 15.28
N VAL A 33 -15.51 15.22 14.11
CA VAL A 33 -16.79 15.83 13.78
C VAL A 33 -17.70 14.77 13.15
N LEU A 34 -18.79 14.43 13.85
CA LEU A 34 -19.88 13.63 13.30
C LEU A 34 -20.94 14.56 12.69
N GLN A 35 -21.29 14.32 11.43
CA GLN A 35 -22.32 15.09 10.74
C GLN A 35 -23.32 14.17 10.03
N CYS A 36 -24.58 14.59 10.02
CA CYS A 36 -25.64 13.96 9.27
C CYS A 36 -26.34 14.98 8.39
N PHE A 37 -26.50 14.65 7.12
CA PHE A 37 -27.15 15.50 6.14
C PHE A 37 -28.03 14.68 5.20
N GLY A 38 -29.00 15.33 4.58
CA GLY A 38 -29.79 14.78 3.48
C GLY A 38 -29.69 15.69 2.27
N ILE A 39 -29.98 15.15 1.09
CA ILE A 39 -30.04 15.95 -0.14
C ILE A 39 -31.50 16.24 -0.44
N LYS A 40 -31.82 17.51 -0.67
CA LYS A 40 -33.16 17.96 -1.08
C LYS A 40 -33.00 19.01 -2.16
N LYS A 41 -33.61 18.77 -3.33
CA LYS A 41 -33.49 19.66 -4.50
C LYS A 41 -32.02 19.98 -4.86
N ARG A 42 -31.14 18.97 -4.80
CA ARG A 42 -29.69 19.10 -5.10
C ARG A 42 -28.88 19.99 -4.16
N ASP A 43 -29.48 20.46 -3.06
CA ASP A 43 -28.78 21.14 -1.97
C ASP A 43 -28.61 20.23 -0.76
N VAL A 44 -27.48 20.42 -0.06
CA VAL A 44 -27.15 19.68 1.15
C VAL A 44 -27.87 20.33 2.33
N ASN A 45 -28.78 19.58 2.96
CA ASN A 45 -29.47 20.00 4.17
C ASN A 45 -28.87 19.31 5.39
N SER A 46 -28.16 20.07 6.22
CA SER A 46 -27.55 19.58 7.46
C SER A 46 -28.62 19.33 8.53
N ILE A 47 -28.64 18.12 9.08
CA ILE A 47 -29.58 17.72 10.14
C ILE A 47 -28.95 17.96 11.51
N PHE A 48 -27.70 17.53 11.67
CA PHE A 48 -26.88 17.86 12.83
C PHE A 48 -25.40 17.82 12.45
N LYS A 49 -24.61 18.60 13.18
CA LYS A 49 -23.15 18.58 13.14
C LYS A 49 -22.65 18.73 14.57
N LEU A 50 -21.89 17.75 15.05
CA LEU A 50 -21.33 17.77 16.41
C LEU A 50 -20.06 18.63 16.47
N LEU A 51 -19.66 18.98 17.68
CA LEU A 51 -18.40 19.68 17.92
C LEU A 51 -17.20 18.76 17.64
N PRO A 52 -16.04 19.32 17.26
CA PRO A 52 -14.80 18.57 17.09
C PRO A 52 -14.42 17.80 18.36
N GLY A 53 -13.73 16.68 18.17
CA GLY A 53 -13.33 15.76 19.23
C GLY A 53 -12.16 14.88 18.81
N PRO A 54 -11.92 13.76 19.50
CA PRO A 54 -10.92 12.81 19.06
C PRO A 54 -11.33 12.17 17.71
N PRO A 55 -10.36 11.70 16.90
CA PRO A 55 -10.63 11.14 15.57
C PRO A 55 -11.69 10.03 15.61
N ILE A 56 -12.59 10.02 14.62
CA ILE A 56 -13.57 8.95 14.45
C ILE A 56 -12.96 7.84 13.62
N SER A 57 -12.87 6.64 14.21
CA SER A 57 -12.23 5.48 13.58
C SER A 57 -13.21 4.52 12.92
N SER A 58 -14.48 4.50 13.35
CA SER A 58 -15.51 3.65 12.75
C SER A 58 -16.92 4.17 13.06
N ILE A 59 -17.85 3.97 12.13
CA ILE A 59 -19.28 4.26 12.31
C ILE A 59 -20.10 3.05 11.89
N GLN A 60 -21.01 2.62 12.78
CA GLN A 60 -21.90 1.50 12.53
C GLN A 60 -23.34 1.88 12.93
N LEU A 61 -24.31 1.42 12.15
CA LEU A 61 -25.72 1.51 12.53
C LEU A 61 -26.11 0.30 13.38
N GLY A 62 -26.94 0.54 14.38
CA GLY A 62 -27.48 -0.50 15.25
C GLY A 62 -28.93 -0.23 15.62
N GLY A 63 -29.54 -1.22 16.26
CA GLY A 63 -30.92 -1.21 16.70
C GLY A 63 -31.29 -2.54 17.36
N ALA A 64 -32.41 -2.57 18.09
CA ALA A 64 -32.91 -3.81 18.67
C ALA A 64 -33.25 -4.82 17.57
N LEU A 65 -33.12 -6.11 17.86
CA LEU A 65 -33.46 -7.18 16.90
C LEU A 65 -34.89 -7.00 16.36
N GLY A 66 -35.03 -7.07 15.03
CA GLY A 66 -36.32 -6.89 14.35
C GLY A 66 -36.78 -5.44 14.19
N THR A 67 -36.03 -4.44 14.71
CA THR A 67 -36.31 -3.01 14.49
C THR A 67 -35.35 -2.42 13.44
N PRO A 68 -35.75 -1.36 12.70
CA PRO A 68 -34.85 -0.70 11.78
C PRO A 68 -33.63 -0.14 12.52
N GLN A 69 -32.43 -0.44 12.02
CA GLN A 69 -31.16 0.01 12.60
C GLN A 69 -30.96 1.51 12.37
N ASP A 70 -31.47 2.33 13.29
CA ASP A 70 -31.49 3.80 13.16
C ASP A 70 -30.66 4.54 14.22
N LYS A 71 -29.96 3.80 15.07
CA LYS A 71 -29.02 4.32 16.06
C LYS A 71 -27.63 4.35 15.46
N ILE A 72 -26.95 5.48 15.60
CA ILE A 72 -25.62 5.72 15.06
C ILE A 72 -24.63 5.46 16.19
N PHE A 73 -23.73 4.49 16.03
CA PHE A 73 -22.66 4.25 16.97
C PHE A 73 -21.33 4.66 16.34
N VAL A 74 -20.52 5.34 17.13
CA VAL A 74 -19.26 5.95 16.70
C VAL A 74 -18.15 5.52 17.64
N ALA A 75 -17.09 4.97 17.09
CA ALA A 75 -15.87 4.66 17.81
C ALA A 75 -14.87 5.83 17.69
N SER A 76 -14.26 6.21 18.82
CA SER A 76 -13.24 7.25 18.89
C SER A 76 -12.25 6.94 20.01
N GLY A 77 -11.02 6.57 19.66
CA GLY A 77 -10.09 5.98 20.63
C GLY A 77 -10.65 4.67 21.18
N SER A 78 -10.72 4.52 22.51
CA SER A 78 -11.37 3.37 23.17
C SER A 78 -12.85 3.62 23.54
N ASP A 79 -13.36 4.82 23.28
CA ASP A 79 -14.75 5.19 23.57
C ASP A 79 -15.68 4.84 22.41
N ILE A 80 -16.89 4.39 22.75
CA ILE A 80 -17.99 4.10 21.84
C ILE A 80 -19.17 4.96 22.27
N ARG A 81 -19.60 5.85 21.38
CA ARG A 81 -20.69 6.81 21.61
C ARG A 81 -21.87 6.49 20.73
N GLY A 82 -23.07 6.43 21.32
CA GLY A 82 -24.32 6.20 20.60
C GLY A 82 -25.13 7.49 20.46
N TYR A 83 -25.55 7.78 19.24
CA TYR A 83 -26.34 8.95 18.86
C TYR A 83 -27.65 8.53 18.19
N SER A 84 -28.73 9.22 18.56
CA SER A 84 -30.00 9.09 17.85
C SER A 84 -29.91 9.70 16.44
N ARG A 85 -30.87 9.37 15.57
CA ARG A 85 -31.07 10.01 14.25
C ARG A 85 -31.10 11.55 14.28
N LYS A 86 -31.39 12.17 15.44
CA LYS A 86 -31.41 13.63 15.63
C LYS A 86 -30.12 14.20 16.24
N GLY A 87 -29.09 13.39 16.44
CA GLY A 87 -27.82 13.81 17.02
C GLY A 87 -27.79 13.87 18.56
N LYS A 88 -28.86 13.49 19.26
CA LYS A 88 -28.84 13.38 20.73
C LYS A 88 -28.05 12.14 21.16
N LYS A 89 -27.00 12.33 21.97
CA LYS A 89 -26.22 11.27 22.61
C LYS A 89 -27.10 10.49 23.59
N PHE A 90 -27.09 9.16 23.53
CA PHE A 90 -27.83 8.27 24.43
C PHE A 90 -26.95 7.18 25.05
N LEU A 91 -25.78 6.90 24.47
CA LEU A 91 -24.80 5.96 24.99
C LEU A 91 -23.42 6.62 25.00
N ASP A 92 -22.67 6.37 26.07
CA ASP A 92 -21.26 6.69 26.20
C ASP A 92 -20.61 5.52 26.94
N PHE A 93 -19.86 4.70 26.22
CA PHE A 93 -19.30 3.45 26.73
C PHE A 93 -17.80 3.42 26.47
N ASN A 94 -17.00 3.21 27.50
CA ASN A 94 -15.56 3.02 27.34
C ASN A 94 -15.26 1.51 27.36
N SER A 95 -14.66 1.01 26.28
CA SER A 95 -14.31 -0.40 26.12
C SER A 95 -13.12 -0.84 26.98
N ASN A 96 -12.41 0.11 27.62
CA ASN A 96 -11.16 -0.07 28.36
C ASN A 96 -10.04 -0.76 27.56
N LEU A 97 -10.14 -0.73 26.22
CA LEU A 97 -9.08 -1.22 25.35
C LEU A 97 -7.85 -0.31 25.47
N THR A 98 -6.67 -0.93 25.49
CA THR A 98 -5.38 -0.23 25.46
C THR A 98 -5.09 0.40 24.10
N GLU A 99 -5.79 -0.07 23.07
CA GLU A 99 -5.67 0.37 21.67
C GLU A 99 -6.94 1.10 21.23
N ALA A 100 -6.83 1.92 20.20
CA ALA A 100 -8.01 2.51 19.56
C ALA A 100 -8.84 1.43 18.86
N VAL A 101 -10.16 1.55 18.96
CA VAL A 101 -11.13 0.70 18.26
C VAL A 101 -10.98 0.96 16.76
N ALA A 102 -10.55 -0.05 16.02
CA ALA A 102 -10.45 -0.03 14.57
C ALA A 102 -11.72 -0.56 13.89
N ASN A 103 -12.35 -1.56 14.51
CA ASN A 103 -13.52 -2.26 13.95
C ASN A 103 -14.66 -2.26 14.97
N LEU A 104 -15.86 -1.92 14.51
CA LEU A 104 -17.06 -1.83 15.32
C LEU A 104 -18.20 -2.58 14.61
N TRP A 105 -18.83 -3.54 15.29
CA TRP A 105 -20.00 -4.23 14.77
C TRP A 105 -21.07 -4.37 15.87
N ILE A 106 -22.34 -4.21 15.49
CA ILE A 106 -23.46 -4.13 16.43
C ILE A 106 -24.64 -4.94 15.90
N SER A 107 -25.23 -5.76 16.77
CA SER A 107 -26.47 -6.46 16.51
C SER A 107 -27.29 -6.62 17.78
N GLY A 108 -28.43 -5.94 17.85
CA GLY A 108 -29.25 -5.95 19.06
C GLY A 108 -28.48 -5.35 20.25
N SER A 109 -28.32 -6.14 21.30
CA SER A 109 -27.53 -5.83 22.50
C SER A 109 -26.05 -6.21 22.38
N ASP A 110 -25.68 -6.99 21.35
CA ASP A 110 -24.32 -7.42 21.12
C ASP A 110 -23.50 -6.32 20.44
N LEU A 111 -22.37 -6.02 21.06
CA LEU A 111 -21.39 -5.03 20.64
C LEU A 111 -20.03 -5.72 20.49
N ILE A 112 -19.56 -5.83 19.26
CA ILE A 112 -18.28 -6.44 18.92
C ILE A 112 -17.29 -5.34 18.58
N VAL A 113 -16.14 -5.38 19.22
CA VAL A 113 -15.12 -4.34 19.17
C VAL A 113 -13.78 -4.98 18.82
N GLY A 114 -13.13 -4.47 17.78
CA GLY A 114 -11.78 -4.88 17.38
C GLY A 114 -10.78 -3.73 17.48
N GLY A 115 -9.68 -3.96 18.19
CA GLY A 115 -8.46 -3.17 18.12
C GLY A 115 -7.53 -3.65 17.01
N GLN A 116 -6.21 -3.45 17.17
CA GLN A 116 -5.22 -3.98 16.24
C GLN A 116 -4.98 -5.47 16.46
N TYR A 117 -4.90 -5.92 17.71
CA TYR A 117 -4.68 -7.35 18.04
C TYR A 117 -5.76 -7.93 18.94
N VAL A 118 -6.62 -7.06 19.47
CA VAL A 118 -7.60 -7.42 20.49
C VAL A 118 -8.99 -7.47 19.87
N PHE A 119 -9.73 -8.53 20.19
CA PHE A 119 -11.14 -8.69 19.90
C PHE A 119 -11.88 -8.78 21.24
N ASN A 120 -12.95 -8.00 21.39
CA ASN A 120 -13.85 -8.07 22.54
C ASN A 120 -15.30 -8.19 22.07
N HIS A 121 -16.07 -9.01 22.77
CA HIS A 121 -17.52 -9.13 22.64
C HIS A 121 -18.16 -8.64 23.94
N PHE A 122 -19.00 -7.63 23.82
CA PHE A 122 -19.84 -7.13 24.90
C PHE A 122 -21.31 -7.44 24.58
N SER A 123 -22.08 -7.84 25.60
CA SER A 123 -23.55 -7.86 25.54
C SER A 123 -24.06 -6.88 26.58
N ASP A 124 -24.86 -5.90 26.15
CA ASP A 124 -25.35 -4.81 27.02
C ASP A 124 -24.23 -4.11 27.79
N CYS A 125 -23.11 -3.84 27.11
CA CYS A 125 -21.90 -3.22 27.68
C CYS A 125 -21.22 -4.07 28.78
N VAL A 126 -21.58 -5.34 28.94
CA VAL A 126 -20.92 -6.30 29.82
C VAL A 126 -20.03 -7.22 28.99
N ASP A 127 -18.76 -7.33 29.36
CA ASP A 127 -17.77 -8.17 28.68
C ASP A 127 -18.19 -9.65 28.74
N GLN A 128 -18.28 -10.29 27.58
CA GLN A 128 -18.66 -11.70 27.42
C GLN A 128 -17.49 -12.55 26.95
N GLY A 129 -16.50 -11.93 26.29
CA GLY A 129 -15.48 -12.67 25.59
C GLY A 129 -14.36 -11.78 25.09
N TYR A 130 -13.15 -12.27 25.31
CA TYR A 130 -11.91 -11.63 24.90
C TYR A 130 -11.10 -12.61 24.05
N TYR A 131 -10.58 -12.15 22.93
CA TYR A 131 -9.63 -12.88 22.12
C TYR A 131 -8.45 -11.98 21.76
N LEU A 132 -7.26 -12.54 21.88
CA LEU A 132 -6.02 -11.88 21.55
C LEU A 132 -5.41 -12.58 20.34
N ALA A 133 -5.50 -11.91 19.20
CA ALA A 133 -4.93 -12.40 17.96
C ALA A 133 -3.40 -12.37 18.04
N SER A 134 -2.77 -13.38 17.45
CA SER A 134 -1.32 -13.45 17.28
C SER A 134 -0.80 -12.48 16.21
N ASP A 135 -1.71 -11.89 15.42
CA ASP A 135 -1.41 -10.97 14.31
C ASP A 135 -2.53 -9.91 14.19
N LYS A 136 -2.31 -8.89 13.34
CA LYS A 136 -3.22 -7.75 13.19
C LYS A 136 -4.59 -8.16 12.64
N ILE A 137 -5.64 -7.69 13.30
CA ILE A 137 -7.03 -7.80 12.85
C ILE A 137 -7.30 -6.69 11.83
N ASN A 138 -7.48 -7.08 10.57
CA ASN A 138 -7.71 -6.11 9.49
C ASN A 138 -9.17 -5.63 9.43
N ASP A 139 -10.13 -6.52 9.66
CA ASP A 139 -11.54 -6.19 9.66
C ASP A 139 -12.36 -7.24 10.44
N ILE A 140 -13.53 -6.84 10.95
CA ILE A 140 -14.50 -7.71 11.61
C ILE A 140 -15.87 -7.49 10.95
N MET A 141 -16.46 -8.58 10.46
CA MET A 141 -17.83 -8.62 9.98
C MET A 141 -18.53 -9.85 10.53
N CYS A 142 -19.66 -9.66 11.20
CA CYS A 142 -20.42 -10.76 11.79
C CYS A 142 -21.73 -10.96 11.03
N PHE A 143 -22.11 -12.23 10.85
CA PHE A 143 -23.34 -12.64 10.18
C PHE A 143 -24.28 -13.31 11.18
N PRO A 144 -25.55 -12.89 11.24
CA PRO A 144 -26.54 -13.63 12.01
C PRO A 144 -26.75 -15.00 11.33
N VAL A 145 -26.38 -16.09 12.01
CA VAL A 145 -26.60 -17.45 11.49
C VAL A 145 -28.06 -17.83 11.72
N ASN A 146 -28.92 -17.56 10.73
CA ASN A 146 -30.26 -18.13 10.68
C ASN A 146 -30.18 -19.57 10.18
N ARG A 147 -29.96 -20.54 11.10
CA ARG A 147 -30.28 -21.95 10.81
C ARG A 147 -31.77 -22.16 11.00
N LYS A 148 -32.53 -21.99 9.91
CA LYS A 148 -33.70 -22.80 9.51
C LYS A 148 -34.26 -22.27 8.19
N GLU A 149 -34.09 -23.08 7.16
CA GLU A 149 -34.81 -23.11 5.87
C GLU A 149 -34.99 -21.79 5.10
N GLY A 150 -34.11 -21.58 4.10
CA GLY A 150 -34.51 -21.12 2.77
C GLY A 150 -34.77 -19.62 2.56
N ASP A 151 -33.72 -18.80 2.57
CA ASP A 151 -33.37 -17.94 1.43
C ASP A 151 -31.94 -17.43 1.63
N GLY A 152 -31.02 -17.90 0.78
CA GLY A 152 -29.58 -17.80 1.00
C GLY A 152 -29.04 -16.41 0.69
N LEU A 153 -28.45 -15.75 1.69
CA LEU A 153 -27.56 -14.61 1.47
C LEU A 153 -26.13 -15.01 1.82
N THR A 154 -25.39 -15.27 0.74
CA THR A 154 -23.96 -15.51 0.68
C THR A 154 -23.21 -14.19 0.75
N THR A 155 -22.10 -14.19 1.49
CA THR A 155 -21.17 -13.08 1.65
C THR A 155 -20.34 -12.81 0.40
N VAL A 156 -20.24 -11.54 0.04
CA VAL A 156 -19.36 -11.03 -1.03
C VAL A 156 -18.11 -10.42 -0.40
N LEU A 157 -16.96 -10.81 -0.96
CA LEU A 157 -15.62 -10.31 -0.64
C LEU A 157 -15.45 -8.84 -1.04
N ALA A 158 -14.69 -8.08 -0.24
CA ALA A 158 -14.01 -6.87 -0.69
C ALA A 158 -12.50 -7.13 -0.71
N CYS A 159 -11.96 -7.36 -1.90
CA CYS A 159 -10.53 -7.54 -2.14
C CYS A 159 -9.76 -6.22 -1.98
N ASN A 160 -8.47 -6.32 -1.66
CA ASN A 160 -7.56 -5.20 -1.37
C ASN A 160 -7.17 -4.36 -2.61
N ASP A 161 -7.77 -4.64 -3.78
CA ASP A 161 -7.44 -4.03 -5.08
C ASP A 161 -8.34 -2.84 -5.47
N HIS A 162 -9.36 -2.46 -4.68
CA HIS A 162 -10.00 -1.13 -4.70
C HIS A 162 -10.42 -0.53 -6.07
N VAL A 163 -10.73 -1.32 -7.10
CA VAL A 163 -11.02 -0.73 -8.41
C VAL A 163 -12.52 -0.46 -8.65
N LEU A 164 -12.98 0.75 -8.30
CA LEU A 164 -13.97 1.49 -9.10
C LEU A 164 -13.18 2.51 -9.94
N ARG A 165 -13.04 2.29 -11.26
CA ARG A 165 -12.13 3.05 -12.16
C ARG A 165 -12.50 4.53 -12.42
N ASN A 166 -13.20 5.21 -11.51
CA ASN A 166 -13.68 6.58 -11.75
C ASN A 166 -13.28 7.60 -10.67
N PHE A 167 -12.47 7.23 -9.68
CA PHE A 167 -12.04 8.14 -8.62
C PHE A 167 -10.50 8.25 -8.56
N ASN A 168 -10.00 9.49 -8.42
CA ASN A 168 -8.56 9.80 -8.32
C ASN A 168 -8.02 9.72 -6.87
N GLU A 169 -8.81 9.22 -5.93
CA GLU A 169 -8.52 9.13 -4.49
C GLU A 169 -8.91 7.76 -3.93
N SER A 170 -8.34 7.38 -2.78
CA SER A 170 -8.73 6.14 -2.09
C SER A 170 -10.16 6.22 -1.59
N VAL A 171 -10.96 5.19 -1.89
CA VAL A 171 -12.32 5.02 -1.36
C VAL A 171 -12.26 4.50 0.08
N THR A 172 -12.91 5.21 1.01
CA THR A 172 -12.95 4.87 2.44
C THR A 172 -14.21 4.11 2.86
N ALA A 173 -15.33 4.31 2.16
CA ALA A 173 -16.56 3.55 2.35
C ALA A 173 -17.46 3.62 1.11
N VAL A 174 -18.29 2.59 0.95
CA VAL A 174 -19.29 2.46 -0.13
C VAL A 174 -20.61 1.98 0.48
N GLN A 175 -21.72 2.60 0.07
CA GLN A 175 -23.07 2.22 0.49
C GLN A 175 -24.04 2.33 -0.70
N GLY A 176 -25.04 1.45 -0.75
CA GLY A 176 -26.16 1.55 -1.68
C GLY A 176 -27.36 2.24 -1.01
N GLY A 177 -28.06 3.10 -1.75
CA GLY A 177 -29.27 3.75 -1.23
C GLY A 177 -29.91 4.74 -2.20
N VAL A 178 -30.93 5.46 -1.74
CA VAL A 178 -31.64 6.50 -2.50
C VAL A 178 -31.42 7.84 -1.81
N VAL A 179 -30.42 8.63 -2.21
CA VAL A 179 -30.00 9.85 -1.48
C VAL A 179 -30.30 11.14 -2.25
N GLY A 180 -29.92 11.23 -3.52
CA GLY A 180 -30.10 12.43 -4.35
C GLY A 180 -31.53 12.62 -4.83
N SER A 181 -32.05 11.65 -5.59
CA SER A 181 -33.36 11.72 -6.24
C SER A 181 -34.27 10.57 -5.84
N LEU A 182 -35.54 10.86 -5.58
CA LEU A 182 -36.52 9.84 -5.19
C LEU A 182 -36.77 8.85 -6.33
N GLY A 183 -36.65 7.56 -6.02
CA GLY A 183 -36.95 6.48 -6.96
C GLY A 183 -35.78 6.08 -7.86
N PHE A 184 -34.63 6.74 -7.73
CA PHE A 184 -33.40 6.36 -8.41
C PHE A 184 -32.41 5.82 -7.37
N GLU A 185 -31.97 4.59 -7.57
CA GLU A 185 -30.95 3.97 -6.74
C GLU A 185 -29.58 4.58 -7.06
N GLU A 186 -28.77 4.75 -6.02
CA GLU A 186 -27.47 5.38 -6.07
C GLU A 186 -26.44 4.60 -5.26
N VAL A 187 -25.21 4.59 -5.74
CA VAL A 187 -24.05 4.16 -4.97
C VAL A 187 -23.39 5.40 -4.38
N VAL A 188 -23.39 5.52 -3.05
CA VAL A 188 -22.73 6.61 -2.32
C VAL A 188 -21.34 6.15 -1.91
N VAL A 189 -20.35 6.95 -2.26
CA VAL A 189 -18.93 6.68 -2.03
C VAL A 189 -18.33 7.82 -1.22
N SER A 190 -17.57 7.49 -0.17
CA SER A 190 -16.71 8.45 0.52
C SER A 190 -15.24 8.22 0.16
N THR A 191 -14.48 9.30 -0.02
CA THR A 191 -13.04 9.24 -0.32
C THR A 191 -12.17 9.73 0.85
N TYR A 192 -10.86 9.47 0.78
CA TYR A 192 -9.90 9.85 1.81
C TYR A 192 -9.94 11.34 2.14
N SER A 193 -9.99 12.24 1.15
CA SER A 193 -10.05 13.68 1.39
C SER A 193 -11.43 14.19 1.83
N GLY A 194 -12.40 13.27 2.01
CA GLY A 194 -13.73 13.57 2.52
C GLY A 194 -14.76 13.96 1.45
N TRP A 195 -14.52 13.65 0.17
CA TRP A 195 -15.59 13.76 -0.82
C TRP A 195 -16.63 12.68 -0.60
N VAL A 196 -17.90 13.07 -0.63
CA VAL A 196 -19.04 12.15 -0.59
C VAL A 196 -19.78 12.32 -1.91
N THR A 197 -19.71 11.30 -2.76
CA THR A 197 -20.19 11.36 -4.15
C THR A 197 -21.23 10.26 -4.37
N GLY A 198 -22.33 10.59 -5.04
CA GLY A 198 -23.35 9.63 -5.45
C GLY A 198 -23.24 9.30 -6.94
N LEU A 199 -23.22 8.01 -7.28
CA LEU A 199 -23.37 7.49 -8.64
C LEU A 199 -24.83 7.07 -8.81
N THR A 200 -25.62 7.88 -9.52
CA THR A 200 -27.08 7.69 -9.63
C THR A 200 -27.49 6.97 -10.91
N THR A 201 -28.59 6.22 -10.84
CA THR A 201 -29.27 5.62 -12.00
C THR A 201 -30.12 6.63 -12.77
N GLU A 202 -30.32 7.84 -12.24
CA GLU A 202 -31.01 8.92 -12.93
C GLU A 202 -30.24 9.35 -14.19
N HIS A 203 -30.90 9.37 -15.34
CA HIS A 203 -30.34 9.95 -16.56
C HIS A 203 -30.29 11.48 -16.46
N LEU A 204 -29.21 11.99 -15.88
CA LEU A 204 -28.90 13.42 -15.85
C LEU A 204 -28.45 13.86 -17.25
N GLN A 205 -29.40 14.24 -18.12
CA GLN A 205 -29.06 14.97 -19.34
C GLN A 205 -28.46 16.33 -18.95
N LYS A 206 -27.13 16.44 -18.97
CA LYS A 206 -26.49 17.75 -19.03
C LYS A 206 -26.92 18.38 -20.35
N LYS A 207 -27.86 19.32 -20.32
CA LYS A 207 -28.20 20.15 -21.47
C LYS A 207 -27.03 21.11 -21.73
N VAL A 208 -25.95 20.57 -22.30
CA VAL A 208 -24.91 21.39 -22.91
C VAL A 208 -25.39 21.67 -24.33
N SER A 209 -26.16 22.73 -24.51
CA SER A 209 -26.48 23.24 -25.84
C SER A 209 -25.35 24.13 -26.30
N GLY A 210 -24.53 23.65 -27.22
CA GLY A 210 -23.57 24.47 -27.97
C GLY A 210 -24.18 24.91 -29.30
N ASN A 211 -24.01 26.18 -29.67
CA ASN A 211 -24.22 26.61 -31.05
C ASN A 211 -23.05 26.08 -31.91
N PHE A 212 -23.14 24.82 -32.33
CA PHE A 212 -22.18 24.24 -33.26
C PHE A 212 -22.34 24.87 -34.64
N HIS A 213 -21.57 25.92 -34.93
CA HIS A 213 -21.31 26.31 -36.31
C HIS A 213 -20.33 25.30 -36.90
N ALA A 214 -20.73 24.64 -37.98
CA ALA A 214 -19.91 23.65 -38.67
C ALA A 214 -18.57 24.27 -39.11
N GLY A 215 -17.48 23.92 -38.41
CA GLY A 215 -16.11 24.20 -38.83
C GLY A 215 -15.21 25.02 -37.88
N GLY A 216 -15.66 25.43 -36.69
CA GLY A 216 -14.83 26.20 -35.74
C GLY A 216 -14.41 25.41 -34.49
N THR A 217 -13.14 25.52 -34.08
CA THR A 217 -12.66 25.06 -32.76
C THR A 217 -13.48 25.71 -31.65
N ALA A 218 -14.17 24.90 -30.85
CA ALA A 218 -15.01 25.39 -29.76
C ALA A 218 -14.16 26.13 -28.71
N ASN A 219 -14.41 27.42 -28.53
CA ASN A 219 -13.90 28.17 -27.38
C ASN A 219 -14.76 27.83 -26.15
N ALA A 220 -14.13 27.66 -24.99
CA ALA A 220 -14.81 27.33 -23.73
C ALA A 220 -15.87 28.38 -23.28
N GLN A 221 -15.96 29.53 -23.96
CA GLN A 221 -16.93 30.60 -23.71
C GLN A 221 -18.32 30.36 -24.35
N ASP A 222 -18.47 29.40 -25.27
CA ASP A 222 -19.75 29.10 -25.95
C ASP A 222 -20.56 27.96 -25.30
N LEU A 223 -20.17 27.53 -24.10
CA LEU A 223 -20.89 26.52 -23.32
C LEU A 223 -22.02 27.19 -22.53
N VAL A 224 -23.27 27.05 -22.99
CA VAL A 224 -24.45 27.44 -22.20
C VAL A 224 -24.63 26.41 -21.08
N PHE A 225 -24.42 26.84 -19.85
CA PHE A 225 -24.66 26.03 -18.65
C PHE A 225 -26.14 26.13 -18.23
N ASP A 226 -26.65 25.14 -17.49
CA ASP A 226 -27.99 25.23 -16.90
C ASP A 226 -28.02 26.37 -15.86
N GLU A 227 -29.16 27.02 -15.66
CA GLU A 227 -29.31 28.19 -14.77
C GLU A 227 -28.86 27.85 -13.33
N GLU A 228 -29.09 26.60 -12.91
CA GLU A 228 -28.65 26.09 -11.61
C GLU A 228 -27.11 26.00 -11.50
N THR A 229 -26.44 25.60 -12.58
CA THR A 229 -24.97 25.52 -12.63
C THR A 229 -24.31 26.89 -12.67
N GLU A 230 -24.90 27.86 -13.38
CA GLU A 230 -24.40 29.25 -13.40
C GLU A 230 -24.49 29.89 -12.01
N ARG A 231 -25.65 29.77 -11.33
CA ARG A 231 -25.81 30.28 -9.96
C ARG A 231 -24.82 29.66 -8.97
N LYS A 232 -24.57 28.35 -9.07
CA LYS A 232 -23.55 27.66 -8.25
C LYS A 232 -22.15 28.20 -8.53
N LEU A 233 -21.84 28.45 -9.80
CA LEU A 233 -20.53 28.96 -10.22
C LEU A 233 -20.31 30.42 -9.77
N GLU A 234 -21.32 31.27 -9.84
CA GLU A 234 -21.27 32.65 -9.30
C GLU A 234 -21.07 32.66 -7.78
N THR A 235 -21.81 31.82 -7.06
CA THR A 235 -21.66 31.68 -5.60
C THR A 235 -20.23 31.27 -5.25
N LEU A 236 -19.69 30.24 -5.93
CA LEU A 236 -18.31 29.79 -5.74
C LEU A 236 -17.28 30.87 -6.07
N ARG A 237 -17.47 31.67 -7.13
CA ARG A 237 -16.58 32.79 -7.46
C ARG A 237 -16.53 33.83 -6.33
N SER A 238 -17.70 34.21 -5.81
CA SER A 238 -17.77 35.18 -4.71
C SER A 238 -17.12 34.66 -3.43
N GLU A 239 -17.30 33.38 -3.12
CA GLU A 239 -16.70 32.74 -1.95
C GLU A 239 -15.18 32.66 -2.08
N VAL A 240 -14.67 32.33 -3.28
CA VAL A 240 -13.24 32.31 -3.57
C VAL A 240 -12.61 33.69 -3.42
N GLU A 241 -13.23 34.76 -3.95
CA GLU A 241 -12.71 36.13 -3.78
C GLU A 241 -12.64 36.55 -2.31
N LEU A 242 -13.71 36.28 -1.55
CA LEU A 242 -13.76 36.58 -0.12
C LEU A 242 -12.65 35.85 0.65
N LEU A 243 -12.52 34.54 0.42
CA LEU A 243 -11.51 33.71 1.07
C LEU A 243 -10.09 34.11 0.67
N GLN A 244 -9.86 34.47 -0.59
CA GLN A 244 -8.56 34.97 -1.05
C GLN A 244 -8.16 36.24 -0.32
N GLN A 245 -9.09 37.20 -0.19
CA GLN A 245 -8.83 38.44 0.54
C GLN A 245 -8.54 38.17 2.02
N GLN A 246 -9.30 37.27 2.65
CA GLN A 246 -9.12 36.91 4.06
C GLN A 246 -7.77 36.22 4.30
N VAL A 247 -7.37 35.30 3.42
CA VAL A 247 -6.07 34.61 3.49
C VAL A 247 -4.92 35.58 3.28
N GLU A 248 -5.00 36.51 2.33
CA GLU A 248 -3.92 37.47 2.08
C GLU A 248 -3.73 38.44 3.26
N ASN A 249 -4.84 38.87 3.87
CA ASN A 249 -4.81 39.70 5.07
C ASN A 249 -4.14 38.96 6.24
N GLU A 250 -4.50 37.70 6.50
CA GLU A 250 -3.87 36.91 7.56
C GLU A 250 -2.41 36.56 7.25
N ARG A 251 -2.06 36.31 5.98
CA ARG A 251 -0.66 36.10 5.56
C ARG A 251 0.19 37.34 5.84
N THR A 252 -0.33 38.52 5.50
CA THR A 252 0.36 39.78 5.76
C THR A 252 0.57 40.00 7.26
N LYS A 253 -0.46 39.75 8.08
CA LYS A 253 -0.34 39.82 9.56
C LYS A 253 0.68 38.82 10.10
N HIS A 254 0.68 37.58 9.62
CA HIS A 254 1.64 36.56 10.03
C HIS A 254 3.07 36.95 9.67
N MET A 255 3.31 37.46 8.46
CA MET A 255 4.62 37.94 8.01
C MET A 255 5.12 39.11 8.85
N GLN A 256 4.24 40.08 9.16
CA GLN A 256 4.56 41.21 10.05
C GLN A 256 4.87 40.79 11.48
N ARG A 257 4.17 39.79 12.03
CA ARG A 257 4.48 39.25 13.36
C ARG A 257 5.83 38.55 13.35
N THR A 258 6.08 37.71 12.34
CA THR A 258 7.34 36.98 12.20
C THR A 258 8.53 37.93 12.05
N SER A 259 8.41 38.99 11.23
CA SER A 259 9.49 39.96 11.05
C SER A 259 9.77 40.78 12.33
N LYS A 260 8.73 41.17 13.07
CA LYS A 260 8.87 41.84 14.38
C LYS A 260 9.52 40.93 15.42
N ALA A 261 9.10 39.67 15.48
CA ALA A 261 9.65 38.67 16.40
C ALA A 261 11.15 38.43 16.15
N VAL A 262 11.55 38.34 14.87
CA VAL A 262 12.96 38.21 14.45
C VAL A 262 13.75 39.49 14.80
N ALA A 263 13.21 40.67 14.52
CA ALA A 263 13.88 41.94 14.83
C ALA A 263 14.03 42.18 16.34
N ALA A 264 13.13 41.63 17.16
CA ALA A 264 13.14 41.76 18.61
C ALA A 264 13.92 40.64 19.33
N ASN A 265 14.55 39.70 18.61
CA ASN A 265 15.16 38.48 19.17
C ASN A 265 14.23 37.75 20.17
N SER A 266 12.93 37.72 19.86
CA SER A 266 11.94 37.07 20.71
C SER A 266 11.92 35.56 20.47
N ASN A 267 11.67 34.76 21.51
CA ASN A 267 11.50 33.31 21.42
C ASN A 267 10.08 32.90 20.96
N GLU A 268 9.39 33.72 20.17
CA GLU A 268 8.07 33.38 19.65
C GLU A 268 8.16 32.22 18.65
N MET A 269 7.45 31.13 18.94
CA MET A 269 7.46 29.91 18.13
C MET A 269 6.39 30.00 17.03
N THR A 270 6.77 29.68 15.79
CA THR A 270 5.81 29.52 14.69
C THR A 270 5.33 28.07 14.63
N HIS A 271 4.02 27.89 14.49
CA HIS A 271 3.43 26.56 14.35
C HIS A 271 3.35 26.15 12.88
N ALA A 272 3.93 25.00 12.56
CA ALA A 272 3.78 24.35 11.27
C ALA A 272 2.42 23.66 11.16
N PRO A 273 1.65 23.84 10.07
CA PRO A 273 0.43 23.08 9.83
C PRO A 273 0.76 21.58 9.74
N THR A 274 0.07 20.80 10.57
CA THR A 274 0.11 19.34 10.50
C THR A 274 -0.87 18.85 9.44
N PHE A 275 -0.52 17.77 8.77
CA PHE A 275 -1.39 17.08 7.82
C PHE A 275 -1.16 15.58 7.92
N HIS A 276 -2.18 14.81 7.55
CA HIS A 276 -2.11 13.35 7.59
C HIS A 276 -1.66 12.79 6.23
N VAL A 277 -0.67 11.91 6.30
CA VAL A 277 -0.21 11.10 5.18
C VAL A 277 -0.79 9.70 5.35
N ASN A 278 -1.52 9.22 4.35
CA ASN A 278 -1.92 7.83 4.19
C ASN A 278 -0.89 7.14 3.29
N ASP A 279 0.08 6.48 3.91
CA ASP A 279 1.15 5.77 3.22
C ASP A 279 1.02 4.25 3.32
N ARG A 280 1.42 3.56 2.25
CA ARG A 280 1.51 2.10 2.20
C ARG A 280 2.78 1.70 1.46
N PHE A 281 3.55 0.80 2.04
CA PHE A 281 4.74 0.22 1.43
C PHE A 281 4.60 -1.31 1.47
N VAL A 282 4.15 -1.90 0.36
CA VAL A 282 3.72 -3.30 0.32
C VAL A 282 4.45 -4.04 -0.78
N LEU A 283 4.93 -5.24 -0.48
CA LEU A 283 5.55 -6.12 -1.46
C LEU A 283 4.48 -6.70 -2.39
N SER A 284 4.68 -6.54 -3.69
CA SER A 284 3.75 -6.96 -4.74
C SER A 284 4.24 -8.26 -5.39
N PRO A 285 3.50 -9.39 -5.24
CA PRO A 285 3.93 -10.68 -5.77
C PRO A 285 4.03 -10.72 -7.30
N SER A 286 3.16 -9.97 -8.00
CA SER A 286 3.06 -10.00 -9.47
C SER A 286 4.32 -9.56 -10.20
N ASP A 287 5.08 -8.64 -9.59
CA ASP A 287 6.21 -7.97 -10.22
C ASP A 287 7.49 -7.99 -9.35
N SER A 288 7.43 -8.67 -8.20
CA SER A 288 8.58 -8.85 -7.29
C SER A 288 9.26 -7.53 -6.93
N SER A 289 8.42 -6.54 -6.58
CA SER A 289 8.78 -5.17 -6.25
C SER A 289 7.92 -4.66 -5.09
N TYR A 290 8.35 -3.59 -4.42
CA TYR A 290 7.53 -2.88 -3.46
C TYR A 290 6.75 -1.76 -4.13
N LYS A 291 5.49 -1.62 -3.76
CA LYS A 291 4.64 -0.49 -4.15
C LYS A 291 4.54 0.48 -2.98
N LEU A 292 5.11 1.67 -3.15
CA LEU A 292 4.97 2.80 -2.25
C LEU A 292 3.82 3.68 -2.74
N SER A 293 2.70 3.68 -2.02
CA SER A 293 1.58 4.60 -2.25
C SER A 293 1.58 5.66 -1.17
N ILE A 294 1.61 6.93 -1.55
CA ILE A 294 1.55 8.08 -0.64
C ILE A 294 0.35 8.92 -1.02
N GLU A 295 -0.56 9.17 -0.06
CA GLU A 295 -1.76 9.96 -0.27
C GLU A 295 -1.91 11.06 0.80
N VAL A 296 -2.26 12.27 0.37
CA VAL A 296 -2.42 13.46 1.20
C VAL A 296 -3.73 14.16 0.86
N GLN A 297 -4.34 14.81 1.85
CA GLN A 297 -5.62 15.53 1.71
C GLN A 297 -5.58 16.70 0.72
N THR A 298 -4.40 17.28 0.51
CA THR A 298 -4.17 18.39 -0.42
C THR A 298 -3.20 17.95 -1.52
N ALA A 299 -3.25 18.65 -2.65
CA ALA A 299 -2.37 18.36 -3.77
C ALA A 299 -0.90 18.38 -3.34
N ILE A 300 -0.16 17.36 -3.76
CA ILE A 300 1.27 17.22 -3.50
C ILE A 300 2.02 18.24 -4.37
N ASP A 301 2.99 18.96 -3.79
CA ASP A 301 3.92 19.80 -4.55
C ASP A 301 5.04 18.91 -5.11
N HIS A 302 5.76 18.25 -4.20
CA HIS A 302 6.78 17.28 -4.54
C HIS A 302 7.02 16.28 -3.40
N ILE A 303 7.58 15.12 -3.76
CA ILE A 303 8.09 14.12 -2.84
C ILE A 303 9.56 13.88 -3.14
N VAL A 304 10.41 13.98 -2.12
CA VAL A 304 11.83 13.58 -2.24
C VAL A 304 11.99 12.21 -1.63
N LEU A 305 12.51 11.27 -2.42
CA LEU A 305 12.89 9.94 -1.98
C LEU A 305 14.41 9.89 -1.80
N GLN A 306 14.84 9.44 -0.63
CA GLN A 306 16.24 9.26 -0.25
C GLN A 306 16.44 7.83 0.25
N SER A 307 17.48 7.13 -0.21
CA SER A 307 17.77 5.76 0.23
C SER A 307 19.22 5.58 0.66
N ASP A 308 19.42 4.93 1.79
CA ASP A 308 20.73 4.44 2.26
C ASP A 308 21.04 3.01 1.77
N VAL A 309 20.20 2.48 0.87
CA VAL A 309 20.36 1.18 0.18
C VAL A 309 20.23 1.40 -1.33
N PRO A 310 21.02 0.73 -2.18
CA PRO A 310 20.78 0.75 -3.61
C PRO A 310 19.44 0.10 -3.94
N ILE A 311 18.58 0.88 -4.59
CA ILE A 311 17.26 0.48 -5.03
C ILE A 311 16.99 1.09 -6.39
N ASP A 312 16.19 0.40 -7.21
CA ASP A 312 15.72 0.95 -8.47
C ASP A 312 14.31 1.49 -8.32
N LEU A 313 14.06 2.69 -8.84
CA LEU A 313 12.72 3.22 -9.01
C LEU A 313 12.22 2.85 -10.40
N LEU A 314 11.06 2.20 -10.48
CA LEU A 314 10.45 1.82 -11.76
C LEU A 314 9.37 2.83 -12.14
N ASP A 315 9.34 3.20 -13.41
CA ASP A 315 8.32 4.09 -13.96
C ASP A 315 6.94 3.44 -13.91
N VAL A 316 5.96 4.23 -13.46
CA VAL A 316 4.56 3.84 -13.35
C VAL A 316 3.77 4.68 -14.36
N GLU A 317 3.18 4.04 -15.36
CA GLU A 317 2.49 4.73 -16.47
C GLU A 317 1.29 5.58 -16.01
N SER A 318 0.65 5.22 -14.90
CA SER A 318 -0.46 6.00 -14.32
C SER A 318 -0.01 7.28 -13.62
N THR A 319 1.29 7.46 -13.38
CA THR A 319 1.83 8.59 -12.61
C THR A 319 2.19 9.76 -13.53
N SER A 320 1.51 10.89 -13.35
CA SER A 320 1.80 12.12 -14.11
C SER A 320 2.91 12.99 -13.49
N ALA A 321 3.69 12.44 -12.57
CA ALA A 321 4.76 13.18 -11.89
C ALA A 321 6.05 13.14 -12.70
N VAL A 322 6.78 14.26 -12.70
CA VAL A 322 8.10 14.32 -13.33
C VAL A 322 9.15 13.92 -12.29
N VAL A 323 9.97 12.93 -12.64
CA VAL A 323 11.04 12.42 -11.79
C VAL A 323 12.36 13.09 -12.18
N SER A 324 13.12 13.53 -11.18
CA SER A 324 14.49 14.00 -11.34
C SER A 324 15.41 13.24 -10.40
N TYR A 325 16.50 12.70 -10.93
CA TYR A 325 17.52 11.97 -10.18
C TYR A 325 18.73 12.86 -9.93
N THR A 326 19.09 13.05 -8.65
CA THR A 326 20.29 13.78 -8.27
C THR A 326 21.46 12.80 -8.18
N LYS A 327 22.45 12.98 -9.05
CA LYS A 327 23.70 12.19 -9.02
C LYS A 327 24.64 12.74 -7.95
N ASN A 328 25.27 11.85 -7.18
CA ASN A 328 26.28 12.18 -6.16
C ASN A 328 25.83 13.28 -5.18
N PRO A 329 24.78 13.03 -4.36
CA PRO A 329 24.29 14.01 -3.41
C PRO A 329 25.44 14.43 -2.46
N PRO A 330 25.76 15.73 -2.37
CA PRO A 330 26.77 16.19 -1.43
C PRO A 330 26.24 16.09 0.01
N ASN A 331 27.12 15.74 0.94
CA ASN A 331 26.93 15.94 2.36
C ASN A 331 26.78 17.44 2.68
N PRO A 332 26.27 17.80 3.87
CA PRO A 332 26.14 19.20 4.30
C PRO A 332 27.47 19.97 4.29
N ASP A 333 28.60 19.26 4.34
CA ASP A 333 29.97 19.79 4.26
C ASP A 333 30.51 19.87 2.82
N GLY A 334 29.73 19.51 1.81
CA GLY A 334 30.10 19.52 0.39
C GLY A 334 30.88 18.28 -0.09
N THR A 335 31.14 17.29 0.77
CA THR A 335 31.79 16.03 0.37
C THR A 335 30.80 15.07 -0.30
N PRO A 336 31.22 14.15 -1.18
CA PRO A 336 30.31 13.15 -1.75
C PRO A 336 29.73 12.27 -0.63
N ASN A 337 28.40 12.19 -0.52
CA ASN A 337 27.77 11.29 0.45
C ASN A 337 27.79 9.86 -0.10
N ALA A 338 28.75 9.06 0.36
CA ALA A 338 28.89 7.65 -0.03
C ALA A 338 27.72 6.78 0.50
N ASP A 339 27.01 7.23 1.53
CA ASP A 339 25.94 6.47 2.19
C ASP A 339 24.55 6.75 1.59
N ASN A 340 24.44 7.63 0.60
CA ASN A 340 23.18 7.94 -0.07
C ASN A 340 23.17 7.40 -1.50
N PHE A 341 22.59 6.21 -1.66
CA PHE A 341 22.55 5.48 -2.92
C PHE A 341 21.50 6.01 -3.90
N LEU A 342 20.46 6.69 -3.41
CA LEU A 342 19.41 7.24 -4.24
C LEU A 342 18.92 8.57 -3.67
N LEU A 343 18.86 9.59 -4.53
CA LEU A 343 18.12 10.81 -4.27
C LEU A 343 17.28 11.17 -5.50
N ALA A 344 15.96 10.99 -5.39
CA ALA A 344 15.00 11.26 -6.46
C ALA A 344 13.93 12.25 -6.00
N THR A 345 13.56 13.19 -6.86
CA THR A 345 12.48 14.14 -6.60
C THR A 345 11.34 13.92 -7.60
N TYR A 346 10.16 13.60 -7.08
CA TYR A 346 8.92 13.49 -7.83
C TYR A 346 8.16 14.80 -7.71
N ARG A 347 8.07 15.56 -8.81
CA ARG A 347 7.27 16.79 -8.86
C ARG A 347 5.90 16.50 -9.46
N CYS A 348 4.85 16.71 -8.68
CA CYS A 348 3.48 16.49 -9.14
C CYS A 348 2.99 17.73 -9.89
N GLN A 349 2.76 17.61 -11.20
CA GLN A 349 2.33 18.74 -12.05
C GLN A 349 0.84 19.05 -11.87
N ALA A 350 -0.01 18.02 -11.89
CA ALA A 350 -1.45 18.13 -11.68
C ALA A 350 -1.81 18.28 -10.19
N ASN A 351 -3.08 18.60 -9.88
CA ASN A 351 -3.66 18.58 -8.52
C ASN A 351 -3.78 17.13 -8.01
N THR A 352 -2.64 16.49 -7.85
CA THR A 352 -2.49 15.07 -7.53
C THR A 352 -2.42 14.94 -6.02
N THR A 353 -3.36 14.23 -5.43
CA THR A 353 -3.41 13.94 -3.99
C THR A 353 -2.73 12.61 -3.64
N ARG A 354 -2.50 11.75 -4.63
CA ARG A 354 -1.92 10.42 -4.48
C ARG A 354 -0.78 10.16 -5.47
N LEU A 355 0.37 9.70 -4.97
CA LEU A 355 1.50 9.26 -5.77
C LEU A 355 1.76 7.77 -5.52
N GLU A 356 1.92 7.00 -6.59
CA GLU A 356 2.40 5.61 -6.53
C GLU A 356 3.80 5.53 -7.16
N VAL A 357 4.72 4.91 -6.42
CA VAL A 357 6.10 4.66 -6.83
C VAL A 357 6.39 3.17 -6.66
N THR A 358 6.96 2.56 -7.69
CA THR A 358 7.39 1.16 -7.64
C THR A 358 8.88 1.12 -7.33
N VAL A 359 9.26 0.35 -6.31
CA VAL A 359 10.60 0.28 -5.74
C VAL A 359 11.11 -1.15 -5.82
N ARG A 360 12.26 -1.38 -6.46
CA ARG A 360 12.91 -2.68 -6.51
C ARG A 360 14.07 -2.70 -5.50
N SER A 361 14.03 -3.66 -4.59
CA SER A 361 15.11 -3.94 -3.65
C SER A 361 16.01 -5.07 -4.15
N ILE A 362 17.22 -5.12 -3.59
CA ILE A 362 18.18 -6.22 -3.76
C ILE A 362 18.23 -6.98 -2.43
N GLU A 363 18.08 -8.30 -2.51
CA GLU A 363 18.11 -9.16 -1.32
C GLU A 363 19.51 -9.18 -0.71
N GLY A 364 19.59 -9.19 0.63
CA GLY A 364 20.85 -9.05 1.37
C GLY A 364 21.26 -7.61 1.67
N GLN A 365 20.74 -6.62 0.93
CA GLN A 365 20.96 -5.21 1.21
C GLN A 365 19.77 -4.61 1.97
N TYR A 366 20.03 -3.86 3.04
CA TYR A 366 18.99 -3.40 3.97
C TYR A 366 19.32 -2.05 4.60
N GLY A 367 18.27 -1.34 4.99
CA GLY A 367 18.33 0.05 5.44
C GLY A 367 16.95 0.70 5.40
N HIS A 368 16.88 1.96 5.00
CA HIS A 368 15.69 2.79 5.02
C HIS A 368 15.53 3.58 3.72
N LEU A 369 14.33 3.48 3.16
CA LEU A 369 13.81 4.44 2.19
C LEU A 369 13.09 5.57 2.95
N GLN A 370 13.52 6.80 2.73
CA GLN A 370 12.95 8.00 3.34
C GLN A 370 12.16 8.77 2.30
N ALA A 371 10.94 9.20 2.65
CA ALA A 371 10.09 10.04 1.82
C ALA A 371 9.79 11.36 2.54
N TYR A 372 10.24 12.47 1.95
CA TYR A 372 9.94 13.82 2.38
C TYR A 372 8.78 14.35 1.55
N ILE A 373 7.62 14.51 2.19
CA ILE A 373 6.36 14.81 1.52
C ILE A 373 6.00 16.26 1.74
N VAL A 374 5.92 17.04 0.65
CA VAL A 374 5.59 18.46 0.69
C VAL A 374 4.27 18.69 -0.04
N PRO A 375 3.16 18.96 0.67
CA PRO A 375 1.91 19.35 0.04
C PRO A 375 1.93 20.83 -0.36
N ARG A 376 0.99 21.21 -1.22
CA ARG A 376 0.70 22.61 -1.59
C ARG A 376 -0.10 23.30 -0.47
N LEU A 377 0.50 23.39 0.71
CA LEU A 377 -0.02 24.10 1.88
C LEU A 377 0.78 25.38 2.14
N GLN A 378 0.15 26.30 2.88
CA GLN A 378 0.80 27.53 3.35
C GLN A 378 0.55 27.71 4.85
N PRO A 379 1.60 27.88 5.67
CA PRO A 379 3.02 27.82 5.30
C PRO A 379 3.44 26.43 4.79
N LYS A 380 4.49 26.37 3.96
CA LYS A 380 4.99 25.10 3.43
C LYS A 380 5.55 24.26 4.58
N THR A 381 5.12 23.01 4.66
CA THR A 381 5.60 22.03 5.63
C THR A 381 6.02 20.75 4.93
N CYS A 382 6.87 19.99 5.60
CA CYS A 382 7.35 18.70 5.13
C CYS A 382 7.11 17.67 6.22
N VAL A 383 6.60 16.50 5.83
CA VAL A 383 6.51 15.33 6.71
C VAL A 383 7.47 14.26 6.19
N LEU A 384 8.31 13.75 7.09
CA LEU A 384 9.21 12.64 6.82
C LEU A 384 8.54 11.31 7.17
N ARG A 385 8.53 10.39 6.21
CA ARG A 385 8.19 8.96 6.40
C ARG A 385 9.43 8.10 6.16
N ARG A 386 9.62 7.07 6.97
CA ARG A 386 10.77 6.14 6.86
C ARG A 386 10.22 4.72 6.71
N TYR A 387 10.64 4.04 5.65
CA TYR A 387 10.23 2.69 5.31
C TYR A 387 11.44 1.76 5.40
N PRO A 388 11.42 0.73 6.25
CA PRO A 388 12.54 -0.20 6.37
C PRO A 388 12.59 -1.15 5.18
N ILE A 389 13.74 -1.24 4.53
CA ILE A 389 14.05 -2.30 3.56
C ILE A 389 14.75 -3.41 4.33
N LYS A 390 14.11 -4.57 4.39
CA LYS A 390 14.54 -5.72 5.18
C LYS A 390 15.62 -6.52 4.43
N PRO A 391 16.55 -7.20 5.14
CA PRO A 391 17.55 -8.06 4.52
C PRO A 391 16.95 -9.10 3.57
N LEU A 392 15.90 -9.79 4.01
CA LEU A 392 15.14 -10.75 3.20
C LEU A 392 13.86 -10.11 2.66
N SER A 393 14.02 -8.97 1.99
CA SER A 393 12.90 -8.13 1.52
C SER A 393 11.96 -8.83 0.52
N LEU A 394 12.40 -9.89 -0.15
CA LEU A 394 11.59 -10.60 -1.15
C LEU A 394 10.84 -11.82 -0.60
N HIS A 395 10.88 -12.03 0.72
CA HIS A 395 10.19 -13.14 1.36
C HIS A 395 8.79 -12.72 1.81
N GLN A 396 7.79 -13.54 1.46
CA GLN A 396 6.41 -13.39 1.91
C GLN A 396 6.03 -14.57 2.81
N ARG A 397 5.28 -14.30 3.88
CA ARG A 397 4.80 -15.33 4.80
C ARG A 397 3.79 -16.24 4.11
N VAL A 398 3.94 -17.54 4.29
CA VAL A 398 3.03 -18.57 3.77
C VAL A 398 2.62 -19.53 4.87
N HIS A 399 1.58 -20.33 4.65
CA HIS A 399 1.15 -21.37 5.59
C HIS A 399 1.74 -22.74 5.23
N ASP A 400 1.78 -23.04 3.92
CA ASP A 400 2.20 -24.34 3.41
C ASP A 400 3.56 -24.29 2.72
N ILE A 401 4.35 -25.33 2.99
CA ILE A 401 5.68 -25.57 2.42
C ILE A 401 5.72 -26.96 1.78
N ASP A 402 6.68 -27.16 0.90
CA ASP A 402 6.90 -28.43 0.23
C ASP A 402 8.01 -29.18 0.95
N GLU A 403 7.62 -30.13 1.80
CA GLU A 403 8.55 -30.93 2.61
C GLU A 403 9.43 -31.86 1.77
N SER A 404 9.12 -32.07 0.49
CA SER A 404 9.91 -32.94 -0.39
C SER A 404 11.22 -32.29 -0.86
N ARG A 405 11.34 -30.97 -0.73
CA ARG A 405 12.52 -30.22 -1.21
C ARG A 405 13.73 -30.44 -0.33
N ALA A 406 14.88 -30.59 -0.98
CA ALA A 406 16.16 -30.60 -0.29
C ALA A 406 16.43 -29.24 0.34
N MET A 407 16.62 -29.21 1.66
CA MET A 407 16.92 -27.98 2.42
C MET A 407 18.36 -28.00 2.92
N SER A 408 18.99 -26.82 2.93
CA SER A 408 20.18 -26.54 3.72
C SER A 408 19.76 -25.99 5.09
N SER A 409 20.59 -26.15 6.13
CA SER A 409 20.25 -25.76 7.50
C SER A 409 21.26 -24.79 8.12
N LEU A 410 20.76 -23.92 9.00
CA LEU A 410 21.54 -23.03 9.86
C LEU A 410 20.98 -23.08 11.27
N LYS A 411 21.83 -23.40 12.22
CA LYS A 411 21.51 -23.51 13.64
C LYS A 411 22.35 -22.52 14.45
N LEU A 412 21.66 -21.71 15.24
CA LEU A 412 22.23 -20.70 16.13
C LEU A 412 21.92 -21.09 17.57
N ILE A 413 22.95 -21.25 18.39
CA ILE A 413 22.82 -21.58 19.81
C ILE A 413 23.50 -20.48 20.62
N GLY A 414 22.82 -19.90 21.61
CA GLY A 414 23.40 -18.84 22.42
C GLY A 414 22.54 -18.44 23.60
N GLN A 415 23.01 -17.47 24.37
CA GLN A 415 22.27 -16.96 25.53
C GLN A 415 21.36 -15.80 25.13
N PHE A 416 20.28 -16.09 24.40
CA PHE A 416 19.25 -15.12 24.04
C PHE A 416 17.85 -15.59 24.47
N SER A 417 17.00 -14.63 24.78
CA SER A 417 15.59 -14.86 25.11
C SER A 417 14.71 -14.96 23.85
N LEU A 418 13.51 -15.52 24.00
CA LEU A 418 12.55 -15.64 22.89
C LEU A 418 12.19 -14.25 22.27
N PRO A 419 11.92 -13.19 23.05
CA PRO A 419 11.66 -11.86 22.48
C PRO A 419 12.84 -11.27 21.70
N GLU A 420 14.09 -11.60 22.09
CA GLU A 420 15.28 -11.08 21.40
C GLU A 420 15.46 -11.71 20.03
N VAL A 421 15.41 -13.03 19.94
CA VAL A 421 15.51 -13.72 18.64
C VAL A 421 14.33 -13.38 17.74
N HIS A 422 13.13 -13.25 18.31
CA HIS A 422 11.96 -12.78 17.58
C HIS A 422 12.18 -11.38 17.00
N SER A 423 12.71 -10.44 17.80
CA SER A 423 13.04 -9.09 17.32
C SER A 423 14.07 -9.11 16.17
N TRP A 424 15.05 -10.02 16.20
CA TRP A 424 15.99 -10.19 15.09
C TRP A 424 15.28 -10.64 13.81
N PHE A 425 14.38 -11.62 13.90
CA PHE A 425 13.59 -12.06 12.74
C PHE A 425 12.62 -10.98 12.24
N VAL A 426 11.96 -10.22 13.12
CA VAL A 426 11.09 -9.08 12.75
C VAL A 426 11.88 -8.00 11.99
N LYS A 427 13.14 -7.77 12.35
CA LYS A 427 14.01 -6.84 11.60
C LYS A 427 14.55 -7.43 10.30
N CYS A 428 14.61 -8.76 10.17
CA CYS A 428 15.17 -9.45 9.02
C CYS A 428 14.14 -9.77 7.93
N LEU A 429 12.92 -10.11 8.33
CA LEU A 429 11.84 -10.63 7.48
C LEU A 429 10.65 -9.67 7.42
N PRO A 430 9.95 -9.60 6.27
CA PRO A 430 8.67 -8.91 6.14
C PRO A 430 7.53 -9.60 6.90
N ASP A 431 6.41 -8.89 7.07
CA ASP A 431 5.11 -9.43 7.53
C ASP A 431 5.15 -10.26 8.83
N LEU A 432 6.02 -9.86 9.76
CA LEU A 432 6.02 -10.36 11.13
C LEU A 432 5.48 -9.32 12.10
N PRO A 433 4.58 -9.71 13.02
CA PRO A 433 4.14 -8.82 14.09
C PRO A 433 5.32 -8.50 15.00
N ASP A 434 5.40 -7.27 15.51
CA ASP A 434 6.43 -6.87 16.49
C ASP A 434 6.28 -7.64 17.83
N ARG A 435 5.08 -8.16 18.06
CA ARG A 435 4.73 -8.87 19.27
C ARG A 435 5.21 -10.31 19.21
N THR A 436 5.92 -10.71 20.25
CA THR A 436 6.39 -12.08 20.43
C THR A 436 5.21 -13.06 20.51
N PRO A 437 5.24 -14.18 19.76
CA PRO A 437 4.20 -15.20 19.83
C PRO A 437 4.03 -15.76 21.25
N THR A 438 2.80 -16.14 21.57
CA THR A 438 2.47 -16.84 22.81
C THR A 438 2.90 -18.31 22.70
N GLY A 439 3.97 -18.68 23.40
CA GLY A 439 4.49 -20.05 23.46
C GLY A 439 6.00 -20.08 23.65
N ASP A 440 6.56 -21.25 23.93
CA ASP A 440 8.01 -21.40 24.13
C ASP A 440 8.80 -21.52 22.81
N THR A 441 8.11 -21.87 21.73
CA THR A 441 8.67 -22.08 20.39
C THR A 441 7.77 -21.44 19.35
N ALA A 442 8.36 -20.81 18.34
CA ALA A 442 7.67 -20.26 17.20
C ALA A 442 8.25 -20.81 15.90
N THR A 443 7.35 -21.10 14.96
CA THR A 443 7.68 -21.63 13.63
C THR A 443 7.07 -20.72 12.58
N LEU A 444 7.87 -20.27 11.62
CA LEU A 444 7.47 -19.35 10.57
C LEU A 444 7.85 -19.92 9.21
N HIS A 445 6.92 -19.87 8.27
CA HIS A 445 7.13 -20.32 6.89
C HIS A 445 7.09 -19.12 5.95
N PHE A 446 8.06 -19.07 5.05
CA PHE A 446 8.21 -18.02 4.06
C PHE A 446 8.50 -18.61 2.68
N ARG A 447 8.10 -17.86 1.65
CA ARG A 447 8.43 -18.13 0.27
C ARG A 447 9.00 -16.88 -0.38
N ASN A 448 10.10 -17.02 -1.09
CA ASN A 448 10.64 -15.94 -1.91
C ASN A 448 9.71 -15.72 -3.10
N ILE A 449 9.22 -14.50 -3.30
CA ILE A 449 8.25 -14.24 -4.38
C ILE A 449 8.90 -14.21 -5.76
N PHE A 450 10.23 -14.04 -5.84
CA PHE A 450 10.94 -13.94 -7.10
C PHE A 450 11.37 -15.32 -7.61
N LEU A 451 11.93 -16.19 -6.75
CA LEU A 451 12.45 -17.52 -7.12
C LEU A 451 11.57 -18.68 -6.66
N GLU A 452 10.58 -18.45 -5.80
CA GLU A 452 9.73 -19.48 -5.19
C GLU A 452 10.47 -20.47 -4.28
N THR A 453 11.66 -20.08 -3.82
CA THR A 453 12.44 -20.76 -2.79
C THR A 453 11.75 -20.64 -1.43
N GLN A 454 11.92 -21.65 -0.57
CA GLN A 454 11.25 -21.76 0.71
C GLN A 454 12.21 -21.48 1.87
N LEU A 455 11.69 -20.88 2.93
CA LEU A 455 12.41 -20.58 4.15
C LEU A 455 11.55 -20.96 5.36
N VAL A 456 12.09 -21.77 6.24
CA VAL A 456 11.47 -22.22 7.48
C VAL A 456 12.33 -21.77 8.65
N CYS A 457 11.76 -20.97 9.54
CA CYS A 457 12.44 -20.47 10.73
C CYS A 457 11.74 -21.03 11.97
N THR A 458 12.43 -21.87 12.73
CA THR A 458 11.96 -22.40 14.02
C THR A 458 12.86 -21.88 15.12
N TYR A 459 12.32 -21.22 16.13
CA TYR A 459 13.14 -20.65 17.21
C TYR A 459 12.46 -20.73 18.57
N ARG A 460 13.29 -20.84 19.59
CA ARG A 460 12.94 -20.90 21.01
C ARG A 460 13.99 -20.17 21.83
N LYS A 461 13.81 -20.12 23.15
CA LYS A 461 14.82 -19.56 24.06
C LYS A 461 16.17 -20.28 23.86
N GLY A 462 17.20 -19.51 23.50
CA GLY A 462 18.59 -19.96 23.34
C GLY A 462 18.91 -20.78 22.09
N GLU A 463 17.95 -21.05 21.21
CA GLU A 463 18.16 -21.82 19.97
C GLU A 463 17.28 -21.32 18.83
N ALA A 464 17.87 -21.14 17.65
CA ALA A 464 17.16 -20.88 16.40
C ALA A 464 17.68 -21.82 15.31
N GLN A 465 16.75 -22.40 14.55
CA GLN A 465 17.01 -23.27 13.41
C GLN A 465 16.31 -22.67 12.19
N VAL A 466 17.07 -22.60 11.10
CA VAL A 466 16.65 -22.06 9.82
C VAL A 466 16.88 -23.13 8.77
N PHE A 467 15.89 -23.39 7.94
CA PHE A 467 15.98 -24.29 6.79
C PHE A 467 15.59 -23.54 5.53
N SER A 468 16.35 -23.70 4.45
CA SER A 468 16.08 -23.05 3.18
C SER A 468 16.59 -23.88 2.01
N ASP A 469 15.83 -23.91 0.91
CA ASP A 469 16.28 -24.53 -0.35
C ASP A 469 17.23 -23.60 -1.14
N ASN A 470 17.42 -22.35 -0.69
CA ASN A 470 18.40 -21.40 -1.21
C ASN A 470 19.51 -21.10 -0.19
N ILE A 471 20.78 -21.30 -0.58
CA ILE A 471 21.94 -21.06 0.29
C ILE A 471 22.21 -19.57 0.54
N SER A 472 21.86 -18.69 -0.41
CA SER A 472 22.06 -17.24 -0.24
C SER A 472 21.20 -16.69 0.88
N THR A 473 19.95 -17.17 1.00
CA THR A 473 19.07 -16.85 2.14
C THR A 473 19.73 -17.19 3.48
N ILE A 474 20.41 -18.34 3.56
CA ILE A 474 21.12 -18.77 4.77
C ILE A 474 22.35 -17.90 5.02
N SER A 475 23.11 -17.54 3.98
CA SER A 475 24.26 -16.63 4.08
C SER A 475 23.85 -15.27 4.64
N ILE A 476 22.78 -14.70 4.10
CA ILE A 476 22.23 -13.41 4.54
C ILE A 476 21.77 -13.48 6.00
N LEU A 477 21.03 -14.52 6.39
CA LEU A 477 20.56 -14.71 7.76
C LEU A 477 21.72 -14.91 8.73
N LYS A 478 22.70 -15.73 8.38
CA LYS A 478 23.89 -15.95 9.19
C LYS A 478 24.59 -14.62 9.47
N ASP A 479 24.89 -13.83 8.45
CA ASP A 479 25.62 -12.57 8.61
C ASP A 479 24.81 -11.56 9.42
N TYR A 480 23.52 -11.41 9.11
CA TYR A 480 22.64 -10.46 9.78
C TYR A 480 22.43 -10.80 11.27
N LEU A 481 22.09 -12.05 11.58
CA LEU A 481 21.82 -12.50 12.94
C LEU A 481 23.10 -12.51 13.79
N SER A 482 24.24 -12.88 13.20
CA SER A 482 25.55 -12.78 13.88
C SER A 482 25.85 -11.34 14.29
N ARG A 483 25.57 -10.38 13.40
CA ARG A 483 25.78 -8.96 13.68
C ARG A 483 24.83 -8.45 14.77
N GLU A 484 23.54 -8.76 14.71
CA GLU A 484 22.58 -8.35 15.75
C GLU A 484 22.94 -8.92 17.13
N ALA A 485 23.41 -10.18 17.20
CA ALA A 485 23.90 -10.78 18.42
C ALA A 485 25.16 -10.09 18.94
N THR A 486 26.10 -9.76 18.05
CA THR A 486 27.32 -9.01 18.39
C THR A 486 27.01 -7.62 18.96
N LEU A 487 26.04 -6.91 18.37
CA LEU A 487 25.58 -5.61 18.89
C LEU A 487 25.02 -5.71 20.31
N LYS A 488 24.39 -6.84 20.65
CA LYS A 488 23.90 -7.14 22.00
C LYS A 488 24.93 -7.84 22.90
N LYS A 489 26.16 -8.05 22.42
CA LYS A 489 27.23 -8.78 23.12
C LYS A 489 26.84 -10.22 23.49
N ILE A 490 26.02 -10.87 22.67
CA ILE A 490 25.62 -12.26 22.84
C ILE A 490 26.54 -13.16 22.02
N ALA A 491 27.23 -14.09 22.67
CA ALA A 491 28.04 -15.09 21.99
C ALA A 491 27.13 -16.16 21.37
N LEU A 492 27.27 -16.36 20.05
CA LEU A 492 26.56 -17.39 19.30
C LEU A 492 27.52 -18.51 18.88
N ASN A 493 27.08 -19.75 19.06
CA ASN A 493 27.61 -20.92 18.38
C ASN A 493 26.77 -21.15 17.11
N ILE A 494 27.42 -21.05 15.95
CA ILE A 494 26.78 -21.10 14.64
C ILE A 494 27.19 -22.39 13.94
N GLN A 495 26.21 -23.22 13.64
CA GLN A 495 26.36 -24.47 12.91
C GLN A 495 25.57 -24.37 11.62
N TYR A 496 26.09 -24.90 10.51
CA TYR A 496 25.39 -24.91 9.23
C TYR A 496 25.68 -26.20 8.48
N GLU A 497 24.72 -26.63 7.67
CA GLU A 497 24.81 -27.79 6.81
C GLU A 497 24.33 -27.41 5.41
N VAL A 498 25.22 -27.54 4.42
CA VAL A 498 24.91 -27.20 3.03
C VAL A 498 24.56 -28.48 2.29
N ASN A 499 23.37 -28.52 1.72
CA ASN A 499 22.90 -29.64 0.92
C ASN A 499 23.12 -29.35 -0.58
N ASP A 500 24.02 -30.09 -1.22
CA ASP A 500 24.30 -29.90 -2.66
C ASP A 500 23.07 -30.17 -3.56
N ALA A 501 22.09 -30.95 -3.09
CA ALA A 501 20.83 -31.12 -3.81
C ALA A 501 19.94 -29.86 -3.76
N SER A 502 19.98 -29.08 -2.68
CA SER A 502 19.23 -27.82 -2.60
C SER A 502 19.76 -26.80 -3.61
N MET A 503 21.08 -26.77 -3.82
CA MET A 503 21.71 -25.94 -4.85
C MET A 503 21.24 -26.28 -6.26
N ARG A 504 21.19 -27.57 -6.60
CA ARG A 504 20.65 -28.00 -7.91
C ARG A 504 19.18 -27.61 -8.05
N GLY A 505 18.38 -27.78 -6.99
CA GLY A 505 16.99 -27.33 -6.96
C GLY A 505 16.85 -25.82 -7.18
N ALA A 506 17.69 -25.00 -6.55
CA ALA A 506 17.70 -23.55 -6.75
C ALA A 506 18.02 -23.19 -8.22
N ILE A 507 19.06 -23.79 -8.82
CA ILE A 507 19.42 -23.55 -10.24
C ILE A 507 18.27 -23.97 -11.17
N GLN A 508 17.56 -25.06 -10.87
CA GLN A 508 16.37 -25.47 -11.62
C GLN A 508 15.24 -24.43 -11.56
N LEU A 509 15.09 -23.71 -10.45
CA LEU A 509 14.13 -22.60 -10.32
C LEU A 509 14.57 -21.33 -11.08
N PHE A 510 15.87 -21.09 -11.20
CA PHE A 510 16.40 -19.99 -12.04
C PHE A 510 16.18 -20.25 -13.53
N HIS A 511 16.28 -21.51 -13.95
CA HIS A 511 16.29 -21.89 -15.37
C HIS A 511 15.13 -21.33 -16.21
N PRO A 512 13.85 -21.54 -15.86
CA PRO A 512 12.75 -21.06 -16.69
C PRO A 512 12.75 -19.53 -16.81
N LYS A 513 13.18 -18.81 -15.77
CA LYS A 513 13.24 -17.33 -15.78
C LYS A 513 14.37 -16.81 -16.65
N LEU A 514 15.55 -17.44 -16.60
CA LEU A 514 16.67 -17.11 -17.48
C LEU A 514 16.35 -17.41 -18.94
N ASP A 515 15.83 -18.60 -19.22
CA ASP A 515 15.49 -19.02 -20.58
C ASP A 515 14.42 -18.11 -21.19
N GLU A 516 13.36 -17.76 -20.44
CA GLU A 516 12.34 -16.81 -20.90
C GLU A 516 12.94 -15.46 -21.29
N GLN A 517 13.83 -14.89 -20.45
CA GLN A 517 14.45 -13.60 -20.76
C GLN A 517 15.39 -13.68 -21.96
N LEU A 518 16.17 -14.76 -22.10
CA LEU A 518 17.08 -14.94 -23.24
C LEU A 518 16.31 -15.18 -24.55
N MET A 519 15.25 -15.98 -24.50
CA MET A 519 14.35 -16.22 -25.63
C MET A 519 13.61 -14.95 -26.06
N LEU A 520 13.20 -14.10 -25.12
CA LEU A 520 12.60 -12.80 -25.42
C LEU A 520 13.55 -11.91 -26.25
N ALA A 521 14.85 -11.92 -25.94
CA ALA A 521 15.85 -11.20 -26.72
C ALA A 521 15.90 -11.68 -28.17
N LYS A 522 15.96 -13.01 -28.36
CA LYS A 522 16.00 -13.64 -29.69
C LYS A 522 14.72 -13.33 -30.50
N LYS A 523 13.54 -13.42 -29.87
CA LYS A 523 12.26 -13.12 -30.54
C LYS A 523 12.19 -11.67 -31.02
N VAL A 524 12.64 -10.70 -30.22
CA VAL A 524 12.62 -9.28 -30.62
C VAL A 524 13.64 -8.99 -31.72
N GLN A 525 14.81 -9.64 -31.71
CA GLN A 525 15.77 -9.52 -32.82
C GLN A 525 15.17 -9.99 -34.16
N LEU A 526 14.36 -11.04 -34.15
CA LEU A 526 13.69 -11.55 -35.35
C LEU A 526 12.49 -10.69 -35.78
N LEU A 527 11.86 -9.99 -34.84
CA LEU A 527 10.62 -9.24 -35.07
C LEU A 527 10.80 -8.15 -36.14
N ASP A 528 11.91 -7.41 -36.12
CA ASP A 528 12.15 -6.33 -37.08
C ASP A 528 12.27 -6.90 -38.51
N ALA A 529 13.00 -8.01 -38.69
CA ALA A 529 13.12 -8.69 -39.99
C ALA A 529 11.78 -9.28 -40.47
N LEU A 530 10.98 -9.83 -39.56
CA LEU A 530 9.65 -10.35 -39.87
C LEU A 530 8.66 -9.23 -40.26
N GLN A 531 8.74 -8.06 -39.62
CA GLN A 531 7.92 -6.89 -39.95
C GLN A 531 8.27 -6.31 -41.33
N GLU A 532 9.56 -6.31 -41.70
CA GLU A 532 9.99 -5.96 -43.05
C GLU A 532 9.39 -6.92 -44.09
N LEU A 533 9.48 -8.24 -43.86
CA LEU A 533 8.90 -9.25 -44.74
C LEU A 533 7.38 -9.10 -44.89
N GLN A 534 6.66 -8.85 -43.79
CA GLN A 534 5.21 -8.59 -43.81
C GLN A 534 4.85 -7.42 -44.73
N THR A 535 5.65 -6.36 -44.68
CA THR A 535 5.42 -5.13 -45.45
C THR A 535 5.64 -5.36 -46.95
N HIS A 536 6.55 -6.26 -47.31
CA HIS A 536 6.89 -6.55 -48.71
C HIS A 536 5.99 -7.59 -49.37
N GLU A 537 5.63 -8.66 -48.66
CA GLU A 537 4.98 -9.83 -49.28
C GLU A 537 3.48 -9.92 -49.03
N GLY A 538 2.94 -9.23 -48.01
CA GLY A 538 1.51 -9.10 -47.72
C GLY A 538 0.79 -10.38 -47.25
N ASN A 539 1.11 -11.56 -47.81
CA ASN A 539 0.62 -12.86 -47.36
C ASN A 539 1.69 -13.60 -46.56
N MET A 540 1.35 -14.02 -45.34
CA MET A 540 2.27 -14.62 -44.36
C MET A 540 2.13 -16.15 -44.25
N GLU A 541 1.33 -16.77 -45.13
CA GLU A 541 1.09 -18.23 -45.14
C GLU A 541 2.35 -19.09 -45.39
N PHE A 542 3.43 -18.49 -45.89
CA PHE A 542 4.72 -19.19 -46.08
C PHE A 542 5.56 -19.26 -44.80
N LEU A 543 5.25 -18.43 -43.79
CA LEU A 543 5.96 -18.44 -42.51
C LEU A 543 5.50 -19.60 -41.63
N ALA A 544 6.43 -20.17 -40.87
CA ALA A 544 6.09 -21.12 -39.82
C ALA A 544 5.17 -20.46 -38.77
N PRO A 545 4.26 -21.23 -38.13
CA PRO A 545 3.31 -20.69 -37.16
C PRO A 545 3.98 -20.00 -35.97
N GLU A 546 5.19 -20.43 -35.59
CA GLU A 546 6.00 -19.80 -34.54
C GLU A 546 6.38 -18.34 -34.88
N TYR A 547 6.71 -18.06 -36.13
CA TYR A 547 7.05 -16.70 -36.59
C TYR A 547 5.80 -15.84 -36.78
N GLN A 548 4.69 -16.44 -37.20
CA GLN A 548 3.40 -15.76 -37.25
C GLN A 548 2.97 -15.30 -35.84
N GLN A 549 3.12 -16.17 -34.84
CA GLN A 549 2.82 -15.82 -33.45
C GLN A 549 3.73 -14.69 -32.91
N ILE A 550 5.02 -14.68 -33.27
CA ILE A 550 5.94 -13.59 -32.89
C ILE A 550 5.47 -12.24 -33.48
N LEU A 551 4.95 -12.26 -34.70
CA LEU A 551 4.41 -11.07 -35.37
C LEU A 551 3.11 -10.59 -34.73
N GLU A 552 2.20 -11.51 -34.41
CA GLU A 552 0.95 -11.21 -33.68
C GLU A 552 1.24 -10.59 -32.30
N ASP A 553 2.19 -11.17 -31.55
CA ASP A 553 2.60 -10.69 -30.22
C ASP A 553 3.60 -9.52 -30.26
N GLY A 554 3.88 -8.95 -31.45
CA GLY A 554 5.02 -8.05 -31.67
C GLY A 554 5.05 -6.82 -30.76
N GLU A 555 3.90 -6.16 -30.55
CA GLU A 555 3.81 -4.98 -29.67
C GLU A 555 4.10 -5.35 -28.20
N ASP A 556 3.52 -6.45 -27.72
CA ASP A 556 3.70 -6.94 -26.36
C ASP A 556 5.16 -7.39 -26.10
N LEU A 557 5.80 -8.03 -27.09
CA LEU A 557 7.21 -8.41 -27.01
C LEU A 557 8.12 -7.17 -26.91
N LYS A 558 7.85 -6.10 -27.69
CA LYS A 558 8.60 -4.83 -27.59
C LYS A 558 8.42 -4.18 -26.21
N ILE A 559 7.22 -4.21 -25.63
CA ILE A 559 6.95 -3.69 -24.27
C ILE A 559 7.71 -4.50 -23.22
N LYS A 560 7.67 -5.83 -23.29
CA LYS A 560 8.39 -6.71 -22.35
C LYS A 560 9.90 -6.53 -22.46
N PHE A 561 10.43 -6.39 -23.68
CA PHE A 561 11.86 -6.23 -23.94
C PHE A 561 12.43 -4.93 -23.35
N LYS A 562 11.65 -3.84 -23.29
CA LYS A 562 12.08 -2.63 -22.56
C LYS A 562 12.43 -2.89 -21.09
N LYS A 563 11.81 -3.89 -20.45
CA LYS A 563 12.02 -4.26 -19.04
C LYS A 563 13.05 -5.40 -18.88
N GLN A 564 13.42 -6.07 -19.96
CA GLN A 564 14.23 -7.29 -19.95
C GLN A 564 15.68 -7.06 -19.47
N PRO A 565 16.42 -6.01 -19.87
CA PRO A 565 17.80 -5.81 -19.42
C PRO A 565 17.93 -5.77 -17.89
N ALA A 566 17.07 -5.00 -17.22
CA ALA A 566 17.09 -4.89 -15.76
C ALA A 566 16.65 -6.18 -15.06
N ARG A 567 15.82 -7.03 -15.70
CA ARG A 567 15.45 -8.35 -15.17
C ARG A 567 16.59 -9.35 -15.32
N LEU A 568 17.28 -9.32 -16.45
CA LEU A 568 18.41 -10.21 -16.74
C LEU A 568 19.60 -9.90 -15.82
N GLU A 569 19.94 -8.60 -15.67
CA GLU A 569 20.99 -8.16 -14.74
C GLU A 569 20.71 -8.61 -13.30
N ARG A 570 19.44 -8.51 -12.86
CA ARG A 570 19.01 -9.02 -11.54
C ARG A 570 19.20 -10.53 -11.41
N LEU A 571 18.84 -11.31 -12.44
CA LEU A 571 19.03 -12.76 -12.43
C LEU A 571 20.52 -13.12 -12.38
N TYR A 572 21.36 -12.45 -13.17
CA TYR A 572 22.81 -12.65 -13.18
C TYR A 572 23.43 -12.31 -11.82
N GLY A 573 22.99 -11.21 -11.20
CA GLY A 573 23.39 -10.84 -9.84
C GLY A 573 23.06 -11.94 -8.84
N MET A 574 21.83 -12.45 -8.86
CA MET A 574 21.40 -13.53 -7.94
C MET A 574 22.17 -14.84 -8.15
N VAL A 575 22.44 -15.25 -9.40
CA VAL A 575 23.25 -16.44 -9.68
C VAL A 575 24.70 -16.24 -9.22
N THR A 576 25.23 -15.03 -9.40
CA THR A 576 26.58 -14.68 -8.94
C THR A 576 26.67 -14.72 -7.41
N ASP A 577 25.68 -14.16 -6.71
CA ASP A 577 25.62 -14.20 -5.23
C ASP A 577 25.49 -15.65 -4.73
N LEU A 578 24.63 -16.44 -5.37
CA LEU A 578 24.48 -17.87 -5.09
C LEU A 578 25.81 -18.64 -5.21
N PHE A 579 26.58 -18.34 -6.26
CA PHE A 579 27.90 -18.91 -6.47
C PHE A 579 28.88 -18.49 -5.36
N ILE A 580 28.95 -17.19 -5.07
CA ILE A 580 29.84 -16.66 -4.01
C ILE A 580 29.50 -17.28 -2.66
N ASP A 581 28.22 -17.35 -2.30
CA ASP A 581 27.76 -17.87 -1.01
C ASP A 581 28.07 -19.34 -0.84
N LYS A 582 27.89 -20.17 -1.89
CA LYS A 582 28.25 -21.59 -1.86
C LYS A 582 29.70 -21.79 -1.42
N TYR A 583 30.64 -21.06 -2.04
CA TYR A 583 32.07 -21.21 -1.73
C TYR A 583 32.46 -20.50 -0.44
N LYS A 584 31.75 -19.44 -0.05
CA LYS A 584 31.91 -18.79 1.26
C LYS A 584 31.67 -19.76 2.41
N PHE A 585 30.68 -20.65 2.31
CA PHE A 585 30.46 -21.71 3.30
C PHE A 585 31.54 -22.80 3.29
N LYS A 586 32.24 -23.00 2.17
CA LYS A 586 33.43 -23.86 2.08
C LYS A 586 34.73 -23.16 2.53
N GLY A 587 34.68 -21.86 2.84
CA GLY A 587 35.85 -21.05 3.19
C GLY A 587 36.73 -20.66 2.00
N ILE A 588 36.22 -20.77 0.76
CA ILE A 588 36.95 -20.49 -0.47
C ILE A 588 36.46 -19.16 -1.07
N ASN A 589 37.39 -18.29 -1.47
CA ASN A 589 37.08 -17.05 -2.17
C ASN A 589 37.15 -17.25 -3.69
N VAL A 590 36.02 -17.11 -4.37
CA VAL A 590 35.88 -17.39 -5.81
C VAL A 590 35.66 -16.15 -6.68
N LYS A 591 35.91 -14.94 -6.15
CA LYS A 591 35.68 -13.69 -6.88
C LYS A 591 36.40 -13.61 -8.23
N GLN A 592 37.55 -14.27 -8.38
CA GLN A 592 38.32 -14.29 -9.62
C GLN A 592 37.64 -15.09 -10.75
N LYS A 593 36.71 -16.00 -10.42
CA LYS A 593 35.99 -16.83 -11.40
C LYS A 593 34.67 -16.20 -11.87
N ILE A 594 34.28 -15.03 -11.34
CA ILE A 594 33.04 -14.34 -11.71
C ILE A 594 33.00 -14.02 -13.23
N PRO A 595 34.08 -13.55 -13.88
CA PRO A 595 34.04 -13.30 -15.32
C PRO A 595 33.72 -14.57 -16.14
N GLN A 596 34.27 -15.73 -15.75
CA GLN A 596 34.00 -17.01 -16.41
C GLN A 596 32.54 -17.48 -16.20
N LEU A 597 31.97 -17.19 -15.02
CA LEU A 597 30.56 -17.44 -14.75
C LEU A 597 29.66 -16.58 -15.66
N LEU A 598 30.01 -15.30 -15.84
CA LEU A 598 29.26 -14.40 -16.73
C LEU A 598 29.31 -14.88 -18.18
N GLU A 599 30.47 -15.33 -18.67
CA GLU A 599 30.59 -15.95 -20.00
C GLU A 599 29.73 -17.21 -20.16
N THR A 600 29.60 -18.00 -19.08
CA THR A 600 28.73 -19.20 -19.05
C THR A 600 27.24 -18.81 -19.06
N LEU A 601 26.87 -17.71 -18.40
CA LEU A 601 25.51 -17.18 -18.41
C LEU A 601 25.13 -16.54 -19.75
N ASP A 602 26.08 -15.92 -20.45
CA ASP A 602 25.84 -15.36 -21.78
C ASP A 602 25.65 -16.46 -22.84
N ASN A 603 26.38 -17.57 -22.71
CA ASN A 603 26.21 -18.79 -23.51
C ASN A 603 25.37 -19.83 -22.76
N TYR A 604 24.24 -19.38 -22.22
CA TYR A 604 23.46 -20.15 -21.25
C TYR A 604 23.14 -21.58 -21.71
N ASP A 605 23.63 -22.54 -20.93
CA ASP A 605 23.21 -23.93 -20.92
C ASP A 605 23.06 -24.41 -19.47
N GLN A 606 21.97 -25.11 -19.18
CA GLN A 606 21.63 -25.50 -17.81
C GLN A 606 22.62 -26.51 -17.25
N GLU A 607 23.00 -27.50 -18.03
CA GLU A 607 23.95 -28.54 -17.60
C GLU A 607 25.33 -27.94 -17.38
N SER A 608 25.79 -27.11 -18.31
CA SER A 608 27.05 -26.36 -18.19
C SER A 608 27.09 -25.47 -16.95
N LEU A 609 26.00 -24.79 -16.59
CA LEU A 609 25.92 -23.99 -15.37
C LEU A 609 25.99 -24.86 -14.10
N ILE A 610 25.28 -26.00 -14.09
CA ILE A 610 25.33 -26.94 -12.97
C ILE A 610 26.74 -27.52 -12.82
N GLU A 611 27.37 -27.90 -13.92
CA GLU A 611 28.76 -28.39 -13.95
C GLU A 611 29.72 -27.33 -13.44
N PHE A 612 29.60 -26.08 -13.87
CA PHE A 612 30.43 -24.97 -13.38
C PHE A 612 30.30 -24.80 -11.86
N PHE A 613 29.09 -24.95 -11.32
CA PHE A 613 28.87 -24.92 -9.87
C PHE A 613 29.48 -26.14 -9.15
N GLN A 614 29.64 -27.29 -9.81
CA GLN A 614 30.22 -28.51 -9.24
C GLN A 614 31.75 -28.58 -9.39
N GLN A 615 32.29 -28.05 -10.48
CA GLN A 615 33.71 -28.05 -10.81
C GLN A 615 34.43 -26.89 -10.11
N THR A 616 34.60 -26.95 -8.78
CA THR A 616 35.79 -26.41 -8.09
C THR A 616 35.92 -27.00 -6.69
#